data_AF-A0A843M2T0-F1
#
_entry.id   AF-A0A843M2T0-F1
#
_cell.length_a   1.000
_cell.length_b   1.000
_cell.length_c   1.000
_cell.angle_alpha   90.00
_cell.angle_beta   90.00
_cell.angle_gamma   90.00
#
_symmetry.space_group_name_H-M   'P 1'
#
loop_
_entity.id
_entity.type
_entity.pdbx_description
1 polymer ?
#
loop_
_entity_poly.entity_id
_entity_poly.type
_entity_poly.pdbx_seq_one_letter_code
_entity_poly.pdbx_strand_id
1 'polypeptide(L)'
;MSDMNRLHKALRQGDLLRNESIADMEKPTPQYGKTGYGLGYTTTQVSPLDITIQGHTEGYSGSFSFWYYLPEKDTYLISDLNSIGTDPNAMKTIRSSILQYLKGTIPDKNKKQ
;
A
#
# COMPACT_ATOMS: atom_id res chain seq x y z
N MET A 1 -13.72 6.36 3.18
CA MET A 1 -13.15 5.00 3.15
C MET A 1 -13.81 4.03 2.16
N SER A 2 -15.14 3.87 2.09
CA SER A 2 -15.79 2.90 1.17
C SER A 2 -15.45 3.13 -0.31
N ASP A 3 -15.44 4.39 -0.76
CA ASP A 3 -15.20 4.71 -2.18
C ASP A 3 -13.76 4.46 -2.61
N MET A 4 -12.79 4.66 -1.73
CA MET A 4 -11.39 4.36 -2.04
C MET A 4 -11.15 2.85 -2.17
N ASN A 5 -11.87 2.02 -1.41
CA ASN A 5 -11.82 0.57 -1.59
C ASN A 5 -12.42 0.14 -2.94
N ARG A 6 -13.50 0.81 -3.37
CA ARG A 6 -14.11 0.57 -4.69
C ARG A 6 -13.17 0.98 -5.82
N LEU A 7 -12.56 2.16 -5.72
CA LEU A 7 -11.54 2.64 -6.65
C LEU A 7 -10.40 1.62 -6.79
N HIS A 8 -9.87 1.15 -5.66
CA HIS A 8 -8.75 0.22 -5.67
C HIS A 8 -9.10 -1.11 -6.33
N LYS A 9 -10.26 -1.67 -6.00
CA LYS A 9 -10.74 -2.90 -6.63
C LYS A 9 -10.94 -2.73 -8.13
N ALA A 10 -11.64 -1.68 -8.55
CA ALA A 10 -11.89 -1.42 -9.96
C ALA A 10 -10.59 -1.18 -10.75
N LEU A 11 -9.58 -0.55 -10.12
CA LEU A 11 -8.24 -0.42 -10.70
C LEU A 11 -7.57 -1.78 -10.88
N ARG A 12 -7.60 -2.67 -9.87
CA ARG A 12 -6.98 -4.00 -9.93
C ARG A 12 -7.71 -4.97 -10.86
N GLN A 13 -9.01 -4.80 -11.01
CA GLN A 13 -9.85 -5.63 -11.88
C GLN A 13 -9.75 -5.23 -13.35
N GLY A 14 -9.11 -4.09 -13.67
CA GLY A 14 -9.00 -3.59 -15.03
C GLY A 14 -10.26 -2.86 -15.52
N ASP A 15 -11.17 -2.51 -14.62
CA ASP A 15 -12.43 -1.83 -14.94
C ASP A 15 -12.21 -0.35 -15.26
N LEU A 16 -11.13 0.25 -14.75
CA LEU A 16 -10.83 1.67 -14.90
C LEU A 16 -9.78 1.97 -15.96
N LEU A 17 -8.75 1.13 -16.05
CA LEU A 17 -7.59 1.35 -16.90
C LEU A 17 -7.24 0.05 -17.63
N ARG A 18 -6.67 0.19 -18.83
CA ARG A 18 -6.12 -0.95 -19.56
C ARG A 18 -4.91 -1.53 -18.82
N ASN A 19 -4.66 -2.82 -19.02
CA ASN A 19 -3.57 -3.54 -18.36
C ASN A 19 -2.20 -2.89 -18.59
N GLU A 20 -1.95 -2.32 -19.77
CA GLU A 20 -0.69 -1.64 -20.08
C GLU A 20 -0.51 -0.39 -19.19
N SER A 21 -1.58 0.38 -18.99
CA SER A 21 -1.56 1.55 -18.11
C SER A 21 -1.37 1.16 -16.64
N ILE A 22 -1.94 0.04 -16.20
CA ILE A 22 -1.70 -0.49 -14.85
C ILE A 22 -0.23 -0.89 -14.70
N ALA A 23 0.35 -1.55 -15.70
CA ALA A 23 1.76 -1.92 -15.69
C ALA A 23 2.67 -0.67 -15.62
N ASP A 24 2.32 0.42 -16.33
CA ASP A 24 3.04 1.69 -16.24
C ASP A 24 2.89 2.36 -14.86
N MET A 25 1.73 2.22 -14.19
CA MET A 25 1.54 2.66 -12.81
C MET A 25 2.41 1.88 -11.82
N GLU A 26 2.57 0.57 -12.00
CA GLU A 26 3.34 -0.29 -11.10
C GLU A 26 4.85 -0.24 -11.34
N LYS A 27 5.26 0.01 -12.59
CA LYS A 27 6.66 0.01 -13.00
C LYS A 27 7.39 1.17 -12.31
N PRO A 28 8.42 0.90 -11.49
CA PRO A 28 9.19 1.96 -10.86
C PRO A 28 9.74 2.92 -11.92
N THR A 29 9.45 4.19 -11.74
CA THR A 29 9.97 5.28 -12.56
C THR A 29 10.97 6.09 -11.72
N PRO A 30 11.97 6.73 -12.33
CA PRO A 30 12.82 7.68 -11.63
C PRO A 30 12.04 8.97 -11.34
N GLN A 31 11.04 8.89 -10.47
CA GLN A 31 10.32 10.05 -9.95
C GLN A 31 11.05 10.60 -8.73
N TYR A 32 11.52 11.84 -8.86
CA TYR A 32 11.92 12.77 -7.78
C TYR A 32 12.30 12.13 -6.43
N GLY A 33 13.35 11.28 -6.42
CA GLY A 33 13.92 10.74 -5.19
C GLY A 33 13.05 9.73 -4.41
N LYS A 34 11.92 9.26 -4.94
CA LYS A 34 11.07 8.23 -4.30
C LYS A 34 11.31 6.86 -4.96
N THR A 35 12.24 6.08 -4.39
CA THR A 35 12.54 4.71 -4.87
C THR A 35 11.31 3.80 -4.77
N GLY A 36 11.01 3.05 -5.83
CA GLY A 36 9.92 2.06 -5.86
C GLY A 36 8.54 2.59 -6.25
N TYR A 37 8.43 3.86 -6.65
CA TYR A 37 7.19 4.45 -7.17
C TYR A 37 7.17 4.44 -8.71
N GLY A 38 6.09 3.90 -9.29
CA GLY A 38 5.69 4.16 -10.67
C GLY A 38 4.77 5.37 -10.76
N LEU A 39 3.84 5.41 -11.72
CA LEU A 39 2.90 6.54 -11.88
C LEU A 39 1.78 6.49 -10.82
N GLY A 40 1.94 7.23 -9.72
CA GLY A 40 0.92 7.34 -8.65
C GLY A 40 0.75 6.10 -7.77
N TYR A 41 1.61 5.09 -7.94
CA TYR A 41 1.52 3.81 -7.26
C TYR A 41 2.92 3.28 -6.95
N THR A 42 3.11 2.64 -5.80
CA THR A 42 4.36 1.96 -5.43
C THR A 42 4.14 0.46 -5.35
N THR A 43 5.13 -0.29 -5.83
CA THR A 43 5.29 -1.72 -5.56
C THR A 43 6.58 -1.89 -4.78
N THR A 44 6.46 -2.29 -3.51
CA THR A 44 7.62 -2.39 -2.60
C THR A 44 7.64 -3.74 -1.88
N GLN A 45 8.78 -4.44 -1.96
CA GLN A 45 9.07 -5.56 -1.06
C GLN A 45 9.48 -5.00 0.30
N VAL A 46 8.76 -5.38 1.35
CA VAL A 46 9.00 -4.93 2.72
C VAL A 46 9.87 -5.95 3.44
N SER A 47 11.16 -5.65 3.56
CA SER A 47 12.09 -6.39 4.42
C SER A 47 12.02 -5.86 5.87
N PRO A 48 12.11 -6.72 6.91
CA PRO A 48 12.28 -8.18 6.88
C PRO A 48 10.97 -8.98 6.84
N LEU A 49 9.82 -8.30 6.70
CA LEU A 49 8.50 -8.96 6.77
C LEU A 49 8.21 -9.89 5.60
N ASP A 50 8.96 -9.77 4.51
CA ASP A 50 8.82 -10.55 3.28
C ASP A 50 7.36 -10.54 2.79
N ILE A 51 6.86 -9.32 2.57
CA ILE A 51 5.57 -9.04 1.95
C ILE A 51 5.74 -7.98 0.87
N THR A 52 4.93 -8.10 -0.18
CA THR A 52 4.81 -7.10 -1.22
C THR A 52 3.66 -6.18 -0.87
N ILE A 53 3.90 -4.88 -0.80
CA ILE A 53 2.82 -3.90 -0.76
C ILE A 53 2.72 -3.17 -2.09
N GLN A 54 1.50 -3.00 -2.53
CA GLN A 54 1.13 -2.24 -3.71
C GLN A 54 0.22 -1.09 -3.29
N GLY A 55 0.52 0.15 -3.63
CA GLY A 55 -0.34 1.25 -3.18
C GLY A 55 0.30 2.61 -3.11
N HIS A 56 -0.13 3.41 -2.15
CA HIS A 56 0.42 4.74 -1.91
C HIS A 56 0.34 5.12 -0.42
N THR A 57 1.15 6.09 -0.05
CA THR A 57 1.25 6.64 1.29
C THR A 57 1.55 8.11 1.12
N GLU A 58 0.65 8.95 1.60
CA GLU A 58 0.79 10.39 1.49
C GLU A 58 -0.04 11.04 2.59
N GLY A 59 0.28 12.29 2.90
CA GLY A 59 -0.49 13.07 3.84
C GLY A 59 0.00 14.50 3.94
N TYR A 60 -0.74 15.28 4.70
CA TYR A 60 -0.48 16.67 5.03
C TYR A 60 -0.75 16.89 6.51
N SER A 61 -0.41 18.08 7.04
CA SER A 61 -0.61 18.36 8.47
C SER A 61 -2.06 18.13 8.87
N GLY A 62 -2.29 17.22 9.82
CA GLY A 62 -3.63 16.85 10.31
C GLY A 62 -4.35 15.76 9.52
N SER A 63 -3.79 15.23 8.43
CA SER A 63 -4.38 14.11 7.69
C SER A 63 -3.34 13.24 7.01
N PHE A 64 -3.44 11.92 7.19
CA PHE A 64 -2.52 10.97 6.58
C PHE A 64 -3.26 9.71 6.14
N SER A 65 -2.92 9.19 4.96
CA SER A 65 -3.60 8.04 4.38
C SER A 65 -2.61 6.95 3.97
N PHE A 66 -2.93 5.73 4.37
CA PHE A 66 -2.29 4.51 3.88
C PHE A 66 -3.28 3.79 2.95
N TRP A 67 -2.89 3.62 1.69
CA TRP A 67 -3.72 2.95 0.69
C TRP A 67 -2.93 1.78 0.14
N TYR A 68 -3.19 0.56 0.62
CA TYR A 68 -2.40 -0.63 0.29
C TYR A 68 -3.25 -1.79 -0.22
N TYR A 69 -2.65 -2.55 -1.12
CA TYR A 69 -3.06 -3.85 -1.59
C TYR A 69 -1.93 -4.84 -1.29
N LEU A 70 -2.31 -6.00 -0.79
CA LEU A 70 -1.45 -7.12 -0.44
C LEU A 70 -1.73 -8.26 -1.44
N PRO A 71 -0.92 -8.40 -2.50
CA PRO A 71 -1.16 -9.37 -3.57
C PRO A 71 -1.20 -10.81 -3.10
N GLU A 72 -0.44 -11.16 -2.06
CA GLU A 72 -0.34 -12.52 -1.52
C GLU A 72 -1.67 -13.05 -0.94
N LYS A 73 -2.67 -12.18 -0.77
CA LYS A 73 -3.98 -12.52 -0.23
C LYS A 73 -5.17 -11.96 -0.97
N ASP A 74 -4.95 -11.14 -1.99
CA ASP A 74 -6.00 -10.29 -2.55
C ASP A 74 -6.69 -9.46 -1.43
N THR A 75 -5.89 -8.76 -0.61
CA THR A 75 -6.41 -7.95 0.51
C THR A 75 -6.14 -6.47 0.31
N TYR A 76 -7.17 -5.65 0.55
CA TYR A 76 -7.14 -4.20 0.44
C TYR A 76 -7.19 -3.58 1.84
N LEU A 77 -6.34 -2.59 2.11
CA LEU A 77 -6.30 -1.84 3.35
C LEU A 77 -6.30 -0.34 3.05
N ILE A 78 -7.20 0.37 3.72
CA ILE A 78 -7.26 1.82 3.70
C ILE A 78 -7.33 2.29 5.14
N SER A 79 -6.41 3.16 5.51
CA SER A 79 -6.36 3.79 6.83
C SER A 79 -6.17 5.27 6.66
N ASP A 80 -7.20 6.03 7.03
CA ASP A 80 -7.20 7.48 7.06
C ASP A 80 -7.07 7.95 8.52
N LEU A 81 -6.11 8.84 8.78
CA LEU A 81 -5.74 9.28 10.12
C LEU A 81 -5.84 10.80 10.17
N ASN A 82 -6.73 11.31 11.02
CA ASN A 82 -7.06 12.73 11.13
C ASN A 82 -6.27 13.49 12.22
N SER A 83 -5.20 12.88 12.74
CA SER A 83 -4.48 13.42 13.90
C SER A 83 -2.97 13.13 13.88
N ILE A 84 -2.43 12.64 12.75
CA ILE A 84 -0.98 12.58 12.60
C ILE A 84 -0.51 14.04 12.48
N GLY A 85 0.05 14.57 13.57
CA GLY A 85 0.75 15.85 13.56
C GLY A 85 1.97 15.80 12.64
N THR A 86 2.77 16.86 12.61
CA THR A 86 3.97 16.93 11.76
C THR A 86 5.13 16.03 12.22
N ASP A 87 4.89 15.04 13.08
CA ASP A 87 5.93 14.13 13.59
C ASP A 87 6.24 13.00 12.57
N PRO A 88 7.43 13.01 11.95
CA PRO A 88 7.82 11.99 10.99
C PRO A 88 8.00 10.59 11.62
N ASN A 89 8.21 10.49 12.93
CA ASN A 89 8.36 9.20 13.61
C ASN A 89 7.01 8.51 13.84
N ALA A 90 5.96 9.27 14.15
CA ALA A 90 4.61 8.73 14.27
C ALA A 90 4.19 7.99 12.98
N MET A 91 4.46 8.57 11.81
CA MET A 91 4.21 7.94 10.51
C MET A 91 4.92 6.59 10.36
N LYS A 92 6.23 6.54 10.68
CA LYS A 92 7.02 5.31 10.58
C LYS A 92 6.48 4.21 11.49
N THR A 93 6.12 4.56 12.73
CA THR A 93 5.56 3.63 13.71
C THR A 93 4.23 3.07 13.23
N ILE A 94 3.30 3.93 12.80
CA ILE A 94 1.97 3.51 12.36
C ILE A 94 2.06 2.64 11.10
N ARG A 95 2.89 3.04 10.12
CA ARG A 95 3.16 2.22 8.94
C ARG A 95 3.68 0.84 9.35
N SER A 96 4.63 0.78 10.27
CA SER A 96 5.20 -0.49 10.75
C SER A 96 4.13 -1.39 11.39
N SER A 97 3.23 -0.83 12.21
CA SER A 97 2.12 -1.58 12.81
C SER A 97 1.15 -2.13 11.77
N ILE A 98 0.80 -1.33 10.75
CA ILE A 98 -0.04 -1.77 9.62
C ILE A 98 0.64 -2.94 8.89
N LEU A 99 1.92 -2.84 8.59
CA LEU A 99 2.66 -3.87 7.87
C LEU A 99 2.78 -5.17 8.68
N GLN A 100 3.00 -5.08 10.00
CA GLN A 100 2.99 -6.25 10.89
C GLN A 100 1.63 -6.92 10.94
N TYR A 101 0.54 -6.14 11.05
CA TYR A 101 -0.81 -6.67 10.99
C TYR A 101 -1.06 -7.41 9.67
N LEU A 102 -0.73 -6.79 8.54
CA LEU A 102 -0.84 -7.40 7.21
C LEU A 102 -0.02 -8.69 7.09
N LYS A 103 1.21 -8.72 7.63
CA LYS A 103 2.01 -9.96 7.68
C LYS A 103 1.33 -11.04 8.51
N GLY A 104 0.84 -10.71 9.71
CA GLY A 104 0.18 -11.64 10.61
C GLY A 104 -1.08 -12.28 10.03
N THR A 105 -1.73 -11.60 9.08
CA THR A 105 -2.85 -12.22 8.38
C THR A 105 -2.39 -13.34 7.42
N ILE A 106 -1.13 -13.36 6.93
CA ILE A 106 -0.65 -14.31 5.90
C ILE A 106 -0.60 -15.71 6.52
N PRO A 107 -1.35 -16.70 5.98
CA PRO A 107 -1.25 -18.07 6.47
C PRO A 107 0.20 -18.53 6.38
N ASP A 108 0.74 -19.00 7.51
CA ASP A 108 2.05 -19.63 7.53
C ASP A 108 1.95 -20.96 6.78
N LYS A 109 2.47 -21.00 5.55
CA LYS A 109 2.46 -22.20 4.70
C LYS A 109 3.21 -23.38 5.34
N ASN A 110 3.99 -23.15 6.40
CA ASN A 110 4.77 -24.16 7.11
C ASN A 110 4.16 -24.59 8.45
N LYS A 111 3.08 -23.96 8.94
CA LYS A 111 2.32 -24.48 10.07
C LYS A 111 1.36 -25.55 9.58
N LYS A 112 1.83 -26.81 9.61
CA LYS A 112 0.92 -27.97 9.59
C LYS A 112 -0.03 -27.85 10.79
N GLN A 113 -1.33 -27.93 10.53
CA GLN A 113 -2.35 -28.19 11.54
C GLN A 113 -2.13 -29.56 12.17
#